data_AF-A0A0C2F479-F1
#
_entry.id   AF-A0A0C2F479-F1
#
_cell.length_a   1.000
_cell.length_b   1.000
_cell.length_c   1.000
_cell.angle_alpha   90.00
_cell.angle_beta   90.00
_cell.angle_gamma   90.00
#
_symmetry.space_group_name_H-M   'P 1'
#
loop_
_entity.id
_entity.type
_entity.pdbx_description
1 polymer ?
#
loop_
_entity_poly.entity_id
_entity_poly.type
_entity_poly.pdbx_seq_one_letter_code
_entity_poly.pdbx_strand_id
1 'polypeptide(L)'
;FVNTPECPDMAQRLLKDMWQQFNFSLLEDKIGYRFNNKAYLLQAFTHASYFKNRITGCYQRLEFLGDAVLDYMITRYLFEDERQYSPGVLTDLRSALVNNTIFASLAVKYDFHKHFIAMCPGLHHMIEKFVKLCSERNFFDANFNSE
;
A
#
# COMPACT_ATOMS: atom_id res chain seq x y z
N PHE A 1 1.63 12.84 21.07
CA PHE A 1 0.46 13.56 20.54
C PHE A 1 0.82 15.04 20.42
N VAL A 2 0.60 15.65 19.25
CA VAL A 2 1.20 16.94 18.82
C VAL A 2 0.41 18.17 19.31
N ASN A 3 -0.78 17.97 19.85
CA ASN A 3 -1.61 19.09 20.31
C ASN A 3 -1.04 19.67 21.60
N THR A 4 -0.86 20.99 21.60
CA THR A 4 -0.45 21.76 22.78
C THR A 4 -1.63 22.62 23.26
N PRO A 5 -1.63 23.06 24.53
CA PRO A 5 -2.65 24.00 25.03
C PRO A 5 -2.75 25.28 24.19
N GLU A 6 -1.63 25.69 23.58
CA GLU A 6 -1.51 26.88 22.73
C GLU A 6 -2.06 26.66 21.31
N CYS A 7 -2.14 25.40 20.84
CA CYS A 7 -2.66 25.05 19.52
C CYS A 7 -3.37 23.68 19.56
N PRO A 8 -4.66 23.65 19.97
CA PRO A 8 -5.41 22.41 20.16
C PRO A 8 -5.63 21.63 18.85
N ASP A 9 -5.62 22.30 17.70
CA ASP A 9 -5.88 21.71 16.38
C ASP A 9 -4.61 21.46 15.54
N MET A 10 -3.43 21.54 16.15
CA MET A 10 -2.16 21.42 15.43
C MET A 10 -2.07 20.12 14.62
N ALA A 11 -2.50 19.00 15.21
CA ALA A 11 -2.49 17.70 14.52
C ALA A 11 -3.41 17.68 13.29
N GLN A 12 -4.57 18.34 13.34
CA GLN A 12 -5.50 18.39 12.21
C GLN A 12 -4.96 19.25 11.07
N ARG A 13 -4.32 20.38 11.39
CA ARG A 13 -3.67 21.25 10.40
C ARG A 13 -2.53 20.52 9.70
N LEU A 14 -1.62 19.92 10.47
CA LEU A 14 -0.52 19.15 9.91
C LEU A 14 -1.01 17.98 9.04
N LEU A 15 -2.08 17.30 9.47
CA LEU A 15 -2.67 16.21 8.68
C LEU A 15 -3.20 16.74 7.35
N LYS A 16 -3.89 17.89 7.34
CA LYS A 16 -4.38 18.53 6.13
C LYS A 16 -3.24 18.94 5.20
N ASP A 17 -2.17 19.52 5.75
CA ASP A 17 -1.02 19.96 4.97
C ASP A 17 -0.30 18.75 4.33
N MET A 18 -0.06 17.68 5.10
CA MET A 18 0.51 16.44 4.56
C MET A 18 -0.41 15.81 3.52
N TRP A 19 -1.73 15.84 3.74
CA TRP A 19 -2.70 15.30 2.79
C TRP A 19 -2.63 15.98 1.42
N GLN A 20 -2.47 17.30 1.42
CA GLN A 20 -2.28 18.09 0.21
C GLN A 20 -0.90 17.84 -0.40
N GLN A 21 0.16 17.86 0.42
CA GLN A 21 1.54 17.65 -0.03
C GLN A 21 1.73 16.33 -0.78
N PHE A 22 1.12 15.25 -0.29
CA PHE A 22 1.25 13.91 -0.87
C PHE A 22 0.08 13.52 -1.78
N ASN A 23 -0.81 14.46 -2.12
CA ASN A 23 -1.92 14.27 -3.07
C ASN A 23 -2.79 13.03 -2.78
N PHE A 24 -3.09 12.74 -1.52
CA PHE A 24 -3.84 11.53 -1.16
C PHE A 24 -5.27 11.48 -1.72
N SER A 25 -5.85 12.62 -2.10
CA SER A 25 -7.14 12.64 -2.79
C SER A 25 -7.11 11.90 -4.13
N LEU A 26 -6.00 12.01 -4.89
CA LEU A 26 -5.83 11.27 -6.15
C LEU A 26 -5.71 9.77 -5.91
N LEU A 27 -5.05 9.39 -4.81
CA LEU A 27 -4.93 7.99 -4.44
C LEU A 27 -6.29 7.39 -4.06
N GLU A 28 -7.10 8.10 -3.26
CA GLU A 28 -8.46 7.67 -2.94
C GLU A 28 -9.31 7.47 -4.20
N ASP A 29 -9.18 8.36 -5.18
CA ASP A 29 -9.87 8.23 -6.48
C ASP A 29 -9.37 7.01 -7.25
N LYS A 30 -8.06 6.78 -7.26
CA LYS A 30 -7.41 5.66 -7.96
C LYS A 30 -7.81 4.30 -7.40
N ILE A 31 -7.99 4.18 -6.08
CA ILE A 31 -8.42 2.94 -5.42
C ILE A 31 -9.94 2.83 -5.26
N GLY A 32 -10.69 3.89 -5.55
CA GLY A 32 -12.14 3.92 -5.37
C GLY A 32 -12.61 3.84 -3.92
N TYR A 33 -11.80 4.30 -2.95
CA TYR A 33 -12.09 4.21 -1.52
C TYR A 33 -11.81 5.52 -0.80
N ARG A 34 -12.78 5.99 -0.01
CA ARG A 34 -12.67 7.18 0.84
C ARG A 34 -12.40 6.77 2.28
N PHE A 35 -11.30 7.25 2.84
CA PHE A 35 -10.94 6.95 4.23
C PHE A 35 -11.77 7.79 5.19
N ASN A 36 -12.53 7.10 6.06
CA ASN A 36 -13.23 7.75 7.17
C ASN A 36 -12.25 8.50 8.10
N ASN A 37 -11.10 7.89 8.39
CA ASN A 37 -10.02 8.52 9.13
C ASN A 37 -8.75 8.59 8.28
N LYS A 38 -8.46 9.81 7.81
CA LYS A 38 -7.30 10.17 6.98
C LYS A 38 -5.95 9.85 7.62
N ALA A 39 -5.89 9.77 8.95
CA ALA A 39 -4.65 9.44 9.64
C ALA A 39 -4.18 8.01 9.30
N TYR A 40 -5.09 7.07 9.02
CA TYR A 40 -4.69 5.71 8.66
C TYR A 40 -4.00 5.63 7.31
N LEU A 41 -4.48 6.38 6.31
CA LEU A 41 -3.82 6.43 5.02
C LEU A 41 -2.43 7.09 5.14
N LEU A 42 -2.33 8.19 5.91
CA LEU A 42 -1.05 8.81 6.21
C LEU A 42 -0.08 7.80 6.86
N GLN A 43 -0.54 7.06 7.87
CA GLN A 43 0.27 6.04 8.53
C GLN A 43 0.71 4.94 7.57
N ALA A 44 -0.21 4.43 6.72
CA ALA A 44 0.06 3.37 5.77
C ALA A 44 1.11 3.75 4.71
N PHE A 45 1.23 5.03 4.37
CA PHE A 45 2.20 5.53 3.39
C PHE A 45 3.48 6.11 4.01
N THR A 46 3.61 6.11 5.34
CA THR A 46 4.79 6.67 6.03
C THR A 46 5.83 5.59 6.32
N HIS A 47 6.98 5.65 5.64
CA HIS A 47 8.15 4.82 5.94
C HIS A 47 8.87 5.29 7.22
N ALA A 48 9.52 4.36 7.92
CA ALA A 48 10.22 4.62 9.18
C ALA A 48 11.33 5.69 9.08
N SER A 49 11.91 5.91 7.89
CA SER A 49 12.90 6.97 7.67
C SER A 49 12.32 8.39 7.69
N TYR A 50 11.00 8.55 7.59
CA TYR A 50 10.36 9.86 7.55
C TYR A 50 10.04 10.40 8.95
N PHE A 51 11.05 10.90 9.64
CA PHE A 51 10.93 11.43 11.01
C PHE A 51 10.10 12.72 11.14
N LYS A 52 9.75 13.37 10.02
CA LYS A 52 8.92 14.59 10.02
C LYS A 52 7.45 14.31 10.37
N ASN A 53 6.97 13.08 10.14
CA ASN A 53 5.64 12.70 10.58
C ASN A 53 5.61 12.56 12.11
N ARG A 54 4.97 13.52 12.77
CA ARG A 54 4.77 13.51 14.23
C ARG A 54 3.33 13.16 14.62
N ILE A 55 2.46 12.91 13.64
CA ILE A 55 1.03 12.70 13.82
C ILE A 55 0.73 11.22 14.04
N THR A 56 1.31 10.36 13.21
CA THR A 56 1.10 8.91 13.21
C THR A 56 2.42 8.16 13.36
N GLY A 57 2.33 6.84 13.57
CA GLY A 57 3.49 5.96 13.41
C GLY A 57 3.86 5.72 11.94
N CYS A 58 4.81 4.80 11.72
CA CYS A 58 5.10 4.24 10.40
C CYS A 58 4.12 3.11 10.03
N TYR A 59 4.20 2.65 8.78
CA TYR A 59 3.30 1.64 8.23
C TYR A 59 3.47 0.23 8.82
N GLN A 60 4.60 -0.09 9.45
CA GLN A 60 4.99 -1.49 9.78
C GLN A 60 3.96 -2.26 10.61
N ARG A 61 3.24 -1.59 11.52
CA ARG A 61 2.16 -2.23 12.28
C ARG A 61 0.93 -2.54 11.42
N LEU A 62 0.63 -1.68 10.45
CA LEU A 62 -0.45 -1.89 9.50
C LEU A 62 -0.07 -2.96 8.46
N GLU A 63 1.19 -3.00 8.03
CA GLU A 63 1.74 -4.09 7.19
C GLU A 63 1.59 -5.44 7.88
N PHE A 64 2.03 -5.57 9.13
CA PHE A 64 1.88 -6.82 9.90
C PHE A 64 0.44 -7.34 9.95
N LEU A 65 -0.54 -6.42 10.13
CA LEU A 65 -1.96 -6.79 10.10
C LEU A 65 -2.44 -7.10 8.67
N GLY A 66 -2.03 -6.28 7.72
CA GLY A 66 -2.42 -6.37 6.31
C GLY A 66 -1.98 -7.67 5.66
N ASP A 67 -0.79 -8.17 5.99
CA ASP A 67 -0.27 -9.43 5.48
C ASP A 67 -1.19 -10.60 5.83
N ALA A 68 -1.61 -10.69 7.09
CA ALA A 68 -2.54 -11.75 7.53
C ALA A 68 -3.94 -11.59 6.89
N VAL A 69 -4.40 -10.35 6.70
CA VAL A 69 -5.70 -10.09 6.05
C VAL A 69 -5.67 -10.50 4.58
N LEU A 70 -4.63 -10.13 3.84
CA LEU A 70 -4.49 -10.48 2.42
C LEU A 70 -4.32 -11.98 2.24
N ASP A 71 -3.50 -12.62 3.08
CA ASP A 71 -3.31 -14.08 3.04
C ASP A 71 -4.64 -14.82 3.24
N TYR A 72 -5.45 -14.39 4.22
CA TYR A 72 -6.77 -14.96 4.45
C TYR A 72 -7.72 -14.73 3.26
N MET A 73 -7.80 -13.51 2.73
CA MET A 73 -8.72 -13.19 1.63
C MET A 73 -8.38 -13.99 0.36
N ILE A 74 -7.09 -14.10 0.02
CA ILE A 74 -6.62 -14.87 -1.14
C ILE A 74 -6.83 -16.36 -0.91
N THR A 75 -6.49 -16.87 0.29
CA THR A 75 -6.71 -18.28 0.63
C THR A 75 -8.19 -18.65 0.54
N ARG A 76 -9.08 -17.80 1.06
CA ARG A 76 -10.53 -18.02 0.98
C ARG A 76 -11.01 -18.03 -0.46
N TYR A 77 -10.57 -17.07 -1.28
CA TYR A 77 -10.91 -17.01 -2.69
C TYR A 77 -10.49 -18.28 -3.44
N LEU A 78 -9.28 -18.78 -3.22
CA LEU A 78 -8.79 -20.02 -3.83
C LEU A 78 -9.54 -21.26 -3.34
N PHE A 79 -9.94 -21.29 -2.06
CA PHE A 79 -10.67 -22.40 -1.47
C PHE A 79 -12.12 -22.48 -1.97
N GLU A 80 -12.75 -21.34 -2.24
CA GLU A 80 -14.12 -21.25 -2.75
C GLU A 80 -14.23 -21.41 -4.28
N ASP A 81 -13.11 -21.56 -5.00
CA ASP A 81 -13.09 -21.76 -6.46
C ASP A 81 -13.78 -23.10 -6.85
N GLU A 82 -14.66 -23.04 -7.86
CA GLU A 82 -15.44 -24.18 -8.36
C GLU A 82 -14.57 -25.34 -8.84
N ARG A 83 -13.31 -25.07 -9.24
CA ARG A 83 -12.34 -26.08 -9.67
C ARG A 83 -11.92 -27.03 -8.55
N GLN A 84 -12.19 -26.71 -7.28
CA GLN A 84 -11.88 -27.52 -6.10
C GLN A 84 -10.45 -28.06 -6.12
N TYR A 85 -9.48 -27.15 -6.11
CA TYR A 85 -8.07 -27.51 -6.20
C TYR A 85 -7.62 -28.45 -5.06
N SER A 86 -6.66 -29.31 -5.37
CA SER A 86 -6.03 -30.15 -4.36
C SER A 86 -5.21 -29.32 -3.36
N PRO A 87 -4.96 -29.82 -2.13
CA PRO A 87 -4.19 -29.08 -1.12
C PRO A 87 -2.79 -28.63 -1.58
N GLY A 88 -2.13 -29.43 -2.43
CA GLY A 88 -0.84 -29.06 -3.03
C GLY A 88 -0.97 -27.86 -3.96
N VAL A 89 -1.93 -27.90 -4.88
CA VAL A 89 -2.18 -26.81 -5.83
C VAL A 89 -2.60 -25.52 -5.11
N LEU A 90 -3.44 -25.60 -4.06
CA LEU A 90 -3.80 -24.45 -3.24
C LEU A 90 -2.56 -23.80 -2.60
N THR A 91 -1.61 -24.62 -2.12
CA THR A 91 -0.37 -24.12 -1.52
C THR A 91 0.51 -23.42 -2.55
N ASP A 92 0.63 -23.98 -3.75
CA ASP A 92 1.40 -23.41 -4.86
C ASP A 92 0.79 -22.10 -5.36
N LEU A 93 -0.53 -22.07 -5.60
CA LEU A 93 -1.26 -20.88 -6.02
C LEU A 93 -1.17 -19.76 -4.99
N ARG A 94 -1.38 -20.09 -3.71
CA ARG A 94 -1.25 -19.12 -2.63
C ARG A 94 0.17 -18.53 -2.58
N SER A 95 1.20 -19.36 -2.69
CA SER A 95 2.59 -18.89 -2.68
C SER A 95 2.94 -18.03 -3.90
N ALA A 96 2.31 -18.29 -5.05
CA ALA A 96 2.47 -17.48 -6.25
C ALA A 96 1.79 -16.10 -6.14
N LEU A 97 0.60 -16.04 -5.53
CA LEU A 97 -0.21 -14.82 -5.41
C LEU A 97 0.18 -13.96 -4.19
N VAL A 98 0.48 -14.59 -3.06
CA VAL A 98 0.89 -13.94 -1.81
C VAL A 98 2.41 -13.82 -1.79
N ASN A 99 2.93 -12.88 -2.58
CA ASN A 99 4.36 -12.55 -2.52
C ASN A 99 4.63 -11.04 -2.72
N ASN A 100 5.74 -10.60 -2.13
CA ASN A 100 6.14 -9.20 -2.13
C ASN A 100 6.38 -8.62 -3.54
N THR A 101 6.81 -9.43 -4.50
CA THR A 101 7.03 -9.00 -5.89
C THR A 101 5.72 -8.67 -6.59
N ILE A 102 4.69 -9.50 -6.39
CA ILE A 102 3.33 -9.26 -6.91
C ILE A 102 2.74 -8.02 -6.24
N PHE A 103 2.82 -7.92 -4.91
CA PHE A 103 2.32 -6.74 -4.20
C PHE A 103 3.06 -5.46 -4.59
N ALA A 104 4.38 -5.50 -4.76
CA ALA A 104 5.16 -4.36 -5.25
C ALA A 104 4.73 -3.96 -6.67
N SER A 105 4.51 -4.93 -7.56
CA SER A 105 4.03 -4.67 -8.92
C SER A 105 2.64 -4.03 -8.90
N LEU A 106 1.71 -4.56 -8.10
CA LEU A 106 0.38 -3.96 -7.93
C LEU A 106 0.45 -2.55 -7.34
N ALA A 107 1.31 -2.31 -6.34
CA ALA A 107 1.52 -0.98 -5.77
C ALA A 107 2.00 0.02 -6.84
N VAL A 108 2.83 -0.41 -7.80
CA VAL A 108 3.20 0.42 -8.95
C VAL A 108 2.01 0.63 -9.89
N LYS A 109 1.26 -0.43 -10.23
CA LYS A 109 0.06 -0.38 -11.10
C LYS A 109 -0.96 0.65 -10.61
N TYR A 110 -1.16 0.69 -9.28
CA TYR A 110 -2.10 1.59 -8.61
C TYR A 110 -1.46 2.90 -8.14
N ASP A 111 -0.29 3.26 -8.64
CA ASP A 111 0.38 4.54 -8.40
C ASP A 111 0.80 4.82 -6.94
N PHE A 112 0.87 3.81 -6.06
CA PHE A 112 1.19 4.00 -4.63
C PHE A 112 2.55 4.65 -4.43
N HIS A 113 3.53 4.30 -5.28
CA HIS A 113 4.86 4.88 -5.28
C HIS A 113 4.89 6.42 -5.41
N LYS A 114 3.88 7.03 -6.05
CA LYS A 114 3.78 8.50 -6.19
C LYS A 114 3.38 9.21 -4.91
N HIS A 115 2.77 8.47 -3.97
CA HIS A 115 2.25 8.97 -2.71
C HIS A 115 3.07 8.48 -1.50
N PHE A 116 4.10 7.68 -1.74
CA PHE A 116 4.91 7.07 -0.69
C PHE A 116 5.80 8.10 0.00
N ILE A 117 5.78 8.09 1.32
CA ILE A 117 6.47 9.08 2.15
C ILE A 117 7.71 8.44 2.77
N ALA A 118 8.89 8.80 2.25
CA ALA A 118 10.17 8.35 2.77
C ALA A 118 11.21 9.47 2.74
N MET A 119 12.25 9.35 3.56
CA MET A 119 13.44 10.20 3.50
C MET A 119 14.69 9.33 3.36
N CYS A 120 14.78 8.61 2.24
CA CYS A 120 15.92 7.77 1.91
C CYS A 120 16.16 7.82 0.39
N PRO A 121 17.19 8.53 -0.09
CA PRO A 121 17.45 8.66 -1.53
C PRO A 121 17.70 7.32 -2.23
N GLY A 122 18.40 6.39 -1.55
CA GLY A 122 18.64 5.05 -2.08
C GLY A 122 17.35 4.26 -2.33
N LEU A 123 16.37 4.37 -1.42
CA LEU A 123 15.07 3.74 -1.59
C LEU A 123 14.29 4.35 -2.76
N HIS A 124 14.31 5.67 -2.92
CA HIS A 124 13.67 6.33 -4.07
C HIS A 124 14.26 5.85 -5.39
N HIS A 125 15.59 5.77 -5.48
CA HIS A 125 16.26 5.26 -6.68
C HIS A 125 15.86 3.81 -7.00
N MET A 126 15.74 2.95 -5.98
CA MET A 126 15.30 1.56 -6.16
C MET A 126 13.84 1.48 -6.63
N ILE A 127 12.95 2.30 -6.07
CA ILE A 127 11.56 2.40 -6.50
C ILE A 127 11.47 2.87 -7.95
N GLU A 128 12.19 3.93 -8.33
CA GLU A 128 12.22 4.44 -9.72
C GLU A 128 12.70 3.38 -10.71
N LYS A 129 13.78 2.67 -10.37
CA LYS A 129 14.30 1.56 -11.18
C LYS A 129 13.25 0.47 -11.34
N PHE A 130 12.53 0.12 -10.26
CA PHE A 130 11.49 -0.90 -10.29
C PHE A 130 10.28 -0.46 -11.13
N VAL A 131 9.82 0.79 -10.99
CA VAL A 131 8.73 1.36 -11.79
C VAL A 131 9.05 1.31 -13.29
N LYS A 132 10.30 1.63 -13.66
CA LYS A 132 10.78 1.53 -15.04
C LYS A 132 10.72 0.09 -15.55
N LEU A 133 11.20 -0.87 -14.74
CA LEU A 133 11.15 -2.30 -15.08
C LEU A 133 9.72 -2.82 -15.27
N CYS A 134 8.76 -2.42 -14.44
CA CYS A 134 7.36 -2.81 -14.57
C CYS A 134 6.74 -2.25 -15.86
N SER A 135 7.11 -1.02 -16.23
CA SER A 135 6.62 -0.35 -17.45
C SER A 135 7.16 -1.01 -18.72
N GLU A 136 8.43 -1.42 -18.72
CA GLU A 136 9.07 -2.06 -19.88
C GLU A 136 8.58 -3.50 -20.14
N ARG A 137 8.14 -4.20 -19.09
CA ARG A 137 7.77 -5.62 -19.17
C ARG A 137 6.27 -5.86 -19.39
N ASN A 138 5.45 -4.82 -19.57
CA ASN A 138 3.98 -4.92 -19.59
C ASN A 138 3.43 -5.83 -18.48
N PHE A 139 4.02 -5.77 -17.28
CA PHE A 139 3.63 -6.64 -16.16
C PHE A 139 2.14 -6.48 -15.78
N PHE A 140 1.51 -5.40 -16.24
CA PHE A 140 0.14 -5.01 -15.94
C PHE A 140 -0.91 -5.56 -16.91
N ASP A 141 -0.48 -6.08 -18.07
CA ASP A 141 -1.33 -6.62 -19.14
C ASP A 141 -1.61 -8.13 -18.98
N ALA A 142 -1.12 -8.75 -17.90
CA ALA A 142 -1.63 -10.05 -17.46
C ALA A 142 -3.08 -9.87 -16.99
N ASN A 143 -4.00 -9.84 -17.95
CA ASN A 143 -5.44 -9.91 -17.73
C ASN A 143 -5.75 -11.27 -17.10
N PHE A 144 -5.84 -11.31 -15.77
CA PHE A 144 -6.46 -12.43 -15.04
C PHE A 144 -8.00 -12.44 -15.17
N ASN A 145 -8.56 -11.60 -16.06
CA ASN A 145 -9.99 -11.51 -16.37
C ASN A 145 -10.33 -12.11 -17.75
N SER A 146 -9.47 -12.94 -18.35
CA SER A 146 -9.81 -13.69 -19.56
C SER A 146 -9.90 -15.18 -19.23
N GLU A 147 -11.07 -15.58 -18.73
CA GLU A 147 -11.76 -16.85 -19.00
C GLU A 147 -13.26 -16.61 -18.81
#